data_AF-A0A7S2CZB6-F1
#
_entry.id   AF-A0A7S2CZB6-F1
#
_cell.length_a   1.000
_cell.length_b   1.000
_cell.length_c   1.000
_cell.angle_alpha   90.00
_cell.angle_beta   90.00
_cell.angle_gamma   90.00
#
_symmetry.space_group_name_H-M   'P 1'
#
loop_
_entity.id
_entity.type
_entity.pdbx_description
1 polymer ?
#
loop_
_entity_poly.entity_id
_entity_poly.type
_entity_poly.pdbx_seq_one_letter_code
_entity_poly.pdbx_strand_id
1 'polypeptide(L)'
;GDLQPMIALAQQLVLFRHHVRIFCAANLVGMCQDEGLHAVPSFADSKAIIHEYGGFNNDSYACMTAGKNMARARIAEQKDFCVDVMASLKEFHPHVVICVSMSHQVGYMHEAKTGTPFIPVYLSACALEAYMGYAMYPERHPDTPAIFPVSPLLENVSSPPPQNF
;
A
#
# COMPACT_ATOMS: atom_id res chain seq x y z
N GLY A 1 -2.80 -5.69 7.79
CA GLY A 1 -1.62 -5.18 8.52
C GLY A 1 -1.37 -3.74 8.16
N ASP A 2 -1.18 -3.46 6.88
CA ASP A 2 -0.56 -2.22 6.43
C ASP A 2 -1.36 -0.93 6.69
N LEU A 3 -2.70 -1.02 6.69
CA LEU A 3 -3.54 0.17 6.75
C LEU A 3 -3.49 0.87 8.13
N GLN A 4 -3.48 0.13 9.23
CA GLN A 4 -3.57 0.72 10.57
C GLN A 4 -2.36 1.64 10.90
N PRO A 5 -1.10 1.23 10.62
CA PRO A 5 0.04 2.15 10.73
C PRO A 5 -0.09 3.40 9.87
N MET A 6 -0.67 3.27 8.67
CA MET A 6 -0.87 4.41 7.76
C MET A 6 -1.97 5.36 8.23
N ILE A 7 -3.03 4.83 8.86
CA ILE A 7 -4.05 5.64 9.54
C ILE A 7 -3.41 6.44 10.68
N ALA A 8 -2.60 5.79 11.52
CA ALA A 8 -1.91 6.47 12.62
C ALA A 8 -0.97 7.56 12.11
N LEU A 9 -0.20 7.29 11.05
CA LEU A 9 0.64 8.30 10.40
C LEU A 9 -0.19 9.46 9.84
N ALA A 10 -1.28 9.17 9.14
CA ALA A 10 -2.17 10.17 8.58
C ALA A 10 -2.77 11.08 9.66
N GLN A 11 -3.22 10.51 10.78
CA GLN A 11 -3.73 11.27 11.93
C GLN A 11 -2.66 12.23 12.48
N GLN A 12 -1.42 11.77 12.64
CA GLN A 12 -0.33 12.64 13.07
C GLN A 12 -0.07 13.78 12.07
N LEU A 13 -0.03 13.49 10.76
CA LEU A 13 0.17 14.51 9.73
C LEU A 13 -0.98 15.55 9.72
N VAL A 14 -2.21 15.12 9.96
CA VAL A 14 -3.37 16.03 10.12
C VAL A 14 -3.18 16.95 11.34
N LEU A 15 -2.68 16.43 12.47
CA LEU A 15 -2.35 17.26 13.65
C LEU A 15 -1.28 18.31 13.35
N PHE A 16 -0.34 18.00 12.46
CA PHE A 16 0.65 18.95 11.92
C PHE A 16 0.08 19.86 10.81
N ARG A 17 -1.25 19.91 10.65
CA ARG A 17 -1.98 20.74 9.68
C ARG A 17 -1.70 20.40 8.22
N HIS A 18 -1.29 19.16 7.93
CA HIS A 18 -1.21 18.68 6.55
C HIS A 18 -2.57 18.21 6.05
N HIS A 19 -2.82 18.40 4.76
CA HIS A 19 -3.97 17.82 4.07
C HIS A 19 -3.61 16.40 3.63
N VAL A 20 -4.28 15.40 4.20
CA VAL A 20 -3.99 13.99 3.91
C VAL A 20 -5.16 13.35 3.19
N ARG A 21 -4.86 12.59 2.14
CA ARG A 21 -5.82 11.77 1.39
C ARG A 21 -5.28 10.35 1.29
N ILE A 22 -6.01 9.37 1.81
CA ILE A 22 -5.64 7.96 1.75
C ILE A 22 -6.27 7.32 0.52
N PHE A 23 -5.45 6.73 -0.35
CA PHE A 23 -5.93 5.89 -1.44
C PHE A 23 -5.83 4.42 -1.01
N CYS A 24 -6.97 3.74 -0.87
CA CYS A 24 -7.00 2.38 -0.33
C CYS A 24 -8.03 1.49 -1.06
N ALA A 25 -8.09 0.22 -0.64
CA ALA A 25 -9.06 -0.73 -1.14
C ALA A 25 -10.49 -0.30 -0.78
N ALA A 26 -11.44 -0.57 -1.67
CA ALA A 26 -12.85 -0.20 -1.54
C ALA A 26 -13.46 -0.51 -0.16
N ASN A 27 -13.24 -1.72 0.34
CA ASN A 27 -13.74 -2.20 1.63
C ASN A 27 -13.04 -1.58 2.85
N LEU A 28 -11.96 -0.83 2.66
CA LEU A 28 -11.16 -0.23 3.72
C LEU A 28 -11.39 1.28 3.87
N VAL A 29 -12.17 1.89 2.97
CA VAL A 29 -12.49 3.31 3.01
C VAL A 29 -13.22 3.67 4.31
N GLY A 30 -14.24 2.88 4.69
CA GLY A 30 -15.01 3.12 5.92
C GLY A 30 -14.13 3.18 7.17
N MET A 31 -13.18 2.25 7.30
CA MET A 31 -12.23 2.23 8.43
C MET A 31 -11.40 3.53 8.52
N CYS A 32 -11.04 4.14 7.39
CA CYS A 32 -10.31 5.42 7.41
C CYS A 32 -11.25 6.59 7.77
N GLN A 33 -12.49 6.55 7.28
CA GLN A 33 -13.50 7.58 7.53
C GLN A 33 -13.98 7.59 8.98
N ASP A 34 -14.10 6.43 9.61
CA ASP A 34 -14.42 6.28 11.04
C ASP A 34 -13.38 6.99 11.93
N GLU A 35 -12.14 7.08 11.45
CA GLU A 35 -11.01 7.78 12.09
C GLU A 35 -10.89 9.25 11.69
N GLY A 36 -11.90 9.79 10.98
CA GLY A 36 -11.96 11.19 10.54
C GLY A 36 -11.05 11.53 9.36
N LEU A 37 -10.53 10.53 8.64
CA LEU A 37 -9.61 10.74 7.52
C LEU A 37 -10.34 10.74 6.18
N HIS A 38 -9.87 11.58 5.26
CA HIS A 38 -10.35 11.57 3.88
C HIS A 38 -9.73 10.39 3.12
N ALA A 39 -10.54 9.38 2.80
CA ALA A 39 -10.13 8.21 2.05
C ALA A 39 -10.88 8.05 0.73
N VAL A 40 -10.19 7.51 -0.25
CA VAL A 40 -10.64 7.36 -1.64
C VAL A 40 -10.46 5.89 -2.07
N PRO A 41 -11.52 5.24 -2.58
CA PRO A 41 -11.43 3.87 -3.09
C PRO A 41 -10.68 3.86 -4.41
N SER A 42 -9.42 3.43 -4.41
CA SER A 42 -8.59 3.36 -5.63
C SER A 42 -8.18 1.93 -6.00
N PHE A 43 -8.47 0.96 -5.13
CA PHE A 43 -8.15 -0.43 -5.35
C PHE A 43 -9.38 -1.30 -5.08
N ALA A 44 -9.44 -2.46 -5.73
CA ALA A 44 -10.56 -3.39 -5.57
C ALA A 44 -10.76 -3.82 -4.12
N ASP A 45 -12.00 -4.23 -3.81
CA ASP A 45 -12.35 -4.84 -2.54
C ASP A 45 -11.49 -6.08 -2.26
N SER A 46 -10.53 -5.94 -1.36
CA SER A 46 -9.57 -6.99 -1.02
C SER A 46 -10.24 -8.15 -0.29
N LYS A 47 -11.28 -7.87 0.51
CA LYS A 47 -12.02 -8.90 1.25
C LYS A 47 -12.85 -9.76 0.29
N ALA A 48 -13.49 -9.13 -0.70
CA ALA A 48 -14.23 -9.85 -1.73
C ALA A 48 -13.31 -10.73 -2.58
N ILE A 49 -12.12 -10.24 -2.95
CA ILE A 49 -11.12 -11.03 -3.68
C ILE A 49 -10.69 -12.26 -2.86
N ILE A 50 -10.34 -12.07 -1.58
CA ILE A 50 -9.94 -13.19 -0.71
C ILE A 50 -11.07 -14.19 -0.54
N HIS A 51 -12.32 -13.73 -0.40
CA HIS A 51 -13.46 -14.63 -0.22
C HIS A 51 -13.75 -15.47 -1.47
N GLU A 52 -13.62 -14.88 -2.66
CA GLU A 52 -13.92 -15.57 -3.92
C GLU A 52 -12.80 -16.50 -4.38
N TYR A 53 -11.55 -16.07 -4.22
CA TYR A 53 -10.39 -16.74 -4.80
C TYR A 53 -9.49 -17.42 -3.75
N GLY A 54 -9.77 -17.23 -2.47
CA GLY A 54 -8.94 -17.73 -1.37
C GLY A 54 -7.65 -16.93 -1.17
N GLY A 55 -6.82 -17.44 -0.27
CA GLY A 55 -5.44 -16.99 -0.08
C GLY A 55 -4.47 -17.82 -0.93
N PHE A 56 -3.39 -17.19 -1.39
CA PHE A 56 -2.26 -17.90 -1.99
C PHE A 56 -1.37 -18.45 -0.88
N ASN A 57 -1.52 -19.73 -0.53
CA ASN A 57 -0.72 -20.37 0.51
C ASN A 57 0.73 -20.55 0.05
N ASN A 58 1.66 -19.78 0.63
CA ASN A 58 3.13 -19.89 0.47
C ASN A 58 3.67 -19.87 -0.96
N ASP A 59 2.85 -19.53 -1.96
CA ASP A 59 3.25 -19.35 -3.35
C ASP A 59 3.21 -17.87 -3.72
N SER A 60 4.34 -17.21 -3.48
CA SER A 60 4.55 -15.80 -3.83
C SER A 60 4.40 -15.54 -5.33
N TYR A 61 4.70 -16.52 -6.18
CA TYR A 61 4.58 -16.38 -7.63
C TYR A 61 3.11 -16.40 -8.07
N ALA A 62 2.31 -17.32 -7.53
CA ALA A 62 0.86 -17.35 -7.76
C ALA A 62 0.18 -16.05 -7.27
N CYS A 63 0.62 -15.52 -6.12
CA CYS A 63 0.14 -14.23 -5.61
C CYS A 63 0.43 -13.07 -6.59
N MET A 64 1.66 -13.00 -7.11
CA MET A 64 2.07 -11.93 -8.04
C MET A 64 1.42 -12.03 -9.43
N THR A 65 0.99 -13.22 -9.86
CA THR A 65 0.45 -13.46 -11.20
C THR A 65 -1.07 -13.58 -11.18
N ALA A 66 -1.60 -14.67 -10.62
CA ALA A 66 -3.04 -14.93 -10.56
C ALA A 66 -3.76 -13.87 -9.71
N GLY A 67 -3.21 -13.54 -8.54
CA GLY A 67 -3.79 -12.51 -7.67
C GLY A 67 -3.88 -11.14 -8.35
N LYS A 68 -2.83 -10.74 -9.08
CA LYS A 68 -2.82 -9.51 -9.87
C LYS A 68 -3.90 -9.49 -10.96
N ASN A 69 -4.08 -10.60 -11.67
CA ASN A 69 -5.09 -10.70 -12.72
C ASN A 69 -6.52 -10.64 -12.15
N MET A 70 -6.75 -11.31 -11.02
CA MET A 70 -8.04 -11.27 -10.31
C MET A 70 -8.36 -9.87 -9.81
N ALA A 71 -7.38 -9.19 -9.19
CA ALA A 71 -7.55 -7.81 -8.74
C ALA A 71 -7.89 -6.87 -9.92
N ARG A 72 -7.24 -7.03 -11.07
CA ARG A 72 -7.55 -6.24 -12.28
C ARG A 72 -8.96 -6.50 -12.80
N ALA A 73 -9.39 -7.75 -12.88
CA ALA A 73 -10.75 -8.10 -13.29
C ALA A 73 -11.79 -7.45 -12.36
N ARG A 74 -11.56 -7.53 -11.05
CA ARG A 74 -12.46 -6.92 -10.07
C ARG A 74 -12.50 -5.39 -10.13
N ILE A 75 -11.37 -4.72 -10.34
CA ILE A 75 -11.36 -3.26 -10.55
C ILE A 75 -12.22 -2.89 -11.76
N ALA A 76 -12.15 -3.66 -12.85
CA ALA A 76 -12.97 -3.42 -14.05
C ALA A 76 -14.47 -3.61 -13.77
N GLU A 77 -14.86 -4.58 -12.93
CA GLU A 77 -16.25 -4.76 -12.47
C GLU A 77 -16.72 -3.62 -11.55
N GLN A 78 -15.79 -2.99 -10.82
CA GLN A 78 -16.06 -1.93 -9.84
C GLN A 78 -15.71 -0.53 -10.37
N LYS A 79 -15.72 -0.33 -11.70
CA LYS A 79 -15.29 0.93 -12.35
C LYS A 79 -16.02 2.20 -11.87
N ASP A 80 -17.26 2.06 -11.41
CA ASP A 80 -18.07 3.19 -10.93
C ASP A 80 -17.81 3.50 -9.45
N PHE A 81 -17.08 2.61 -8.76
CA PHE A 81 -16.73 2.74 -7.35
C PHE A 81 -15.25 3.04 -7.14
N CYS A 82 -14.36 2.37 -7.87
CA CYS A 82 -12.91 2.58 -7.78
C CYS A 82 -12.49 3.73 -8.71
N VAL A 83 -11.83 4.74 -8.17
CA VAL A 83 -11.27 5.83 -8.96
C VAL A 83 -9.87 5.50 -9.47
N ASP A 84 -9.50 6.05 -10.63
CA ASP A 84 -8.14 5.94 -11.14
C ASP A 84 -7.16 6.69 -10.23
N VAL A 85 -6.25 5.94 -9.60
CA VAL A 85 -5.32 6.49 -8.61
C VAL A 85 -4.42 7.59 -9.20
N MET A 86 -4.01 7.48 -10.46
CA MET A 86 -3.11 8.45 -11.09
C MET A 86 -3.85 9.75 -11.41
N ALA A 87 -5.10 9.66 -11.86
CA ALA A 87 -5.98 10.80 -12.09
C ALA A 87 -6.30 11.50 -10.76
N SER A 88 -6.62 10.75 -9.70
CA SER A 88 -6.90 11.34 -8.39
C SER A 88 -5.66 11.95 -7.72
N LEU A 89 -4.47 11.35 -7.91
CA LEU A 89 -3.21 11.99 -7.49
C LEU A 89 -2.97 13.29 -8.25
N LYS A 90 -3.22 13.31 -9.57
CA LYS A 90 -3.11 14.52 -10.38
C LYS A 90 -4.08 15.61 -9.91
N GLU A 91 -5.33 15.27 -9.61
CA GLU A 91 -6.32 16.22 -9.09
C GLU A 91 -5.92 16.76 -7.70
N PHE A 92 -5.43 15.89 -6.83
CA PHE A 92 -5.07 16.26 -5.46
C PHE A 92 -3.79 17.10 -5.37
N HIS A 93 -2.89 17.01 -6.34
CA HIS A 93 -1.60 17.71 -6.36
C HIS A 93 -0.78 17.51 -5.06
N PRO A 94 -0.45 16.26 -4.67
CA PRO A 94 0.30 16.02 -3.45
C PRO A 94 1.71 16.60 -3.53
N HIS A 95 2.21 17.09 -2.39
CA HIS A 95 3.61 17.50 -2.23
C HIS A 95 4.54 16.33 -1.90
N VAL A 96 3.97 15.20 -1.46
CA VAL A 96 4.68 13.96 -1.14
C VAL A 96 3.71 12.80 -1.29
N VAL A 97 4.17 11.67 -1.81
CA VAL A 97 3.43 10.42 -1.86
C VAL A 97 4.08 9.41 -0.92
N ILE A 98 3.30 8.82 -0.02
CA ILE A 98 3.76 7.79 0.92
C ILE A 98 3.04 6.49 0.56
N CYS A 99 3.77 5.42 0.29
CA CYS A 99 3.17 4.12 -0.05
C CYS A 99 3.77 2.99 0.78
N VAL A 100 2.95 2.02 1.12
CA VAL A 100 3.39 0.74 1.68
C VAL A 100 3.89 -0.18 0.57
N SER A 101 4.64 -1.23 0.94
CA SER A 101 5.32 -2.17 0.03
C SER A 101 4.48 -2.63 -1.17
N MET A 102 3.20 -2.92 -0.95
CA MET A 102 2.31 -3.44 -1.98
C MET A 102 1.85 -2.41 -3.02
N SER A 103 2.04 -1.11 -2.78
CA SER A 103 1.61 -0.03 -3.69
C SER A 103 2.75 0.85 -4.20
N HIS A 104 4.01 0.44 -4.02
CA HIS A 104 5.20 1.20 -4.44
C HIS A 104 5.21 1.59 -5.92
N GLN A 105 4.70 0.72 -6.80
CA GLN A 105 4.67 1.00 -8.23
C GLN A 105 3.94 2.31 -8.56
N VAL A 106 2.86 2.62 -7.83
CA VAL A 106 2.10 3.87 -8.03
C VAL A 106 2.95 5.08 -7.63
N GLY A 107 3.63 5.00 -6.49
CA GLY A 107 4.55 6.04 -6.01
C GLY A 107 5.67 6.32 -7.01
N TYR A 108 6.39 5.27 -7.44
CA TYR A 108 7.47 5.39 -8.43
C TYR A 108 7.00 6.00 -9.76
N MET A 109 5.86 5.55 -10.28
CA MET A 109 5.32 6.09 -11.53
C MET A 109 4.89 7.56 -11.39
N HIS A 110 4.39 7.98 -10.23
CA HIS A 110 4.00 9.35 -9.99
C HIS A 110 5.21 10.27 -9.87
N GLU A 111 6.20 9.89 -9.06
CA GLU A 111 7.45 10.63 -8.89
C GLU A 111 8.16 10.82 -10.23
N ALA A 112 8.34 9.75 -11.01
CA ALA A 112 8.99 9.81 -12.31
C ALA A 112 8.30 10.76 -13.30
N LYS A 113 6.98 10.97 -13.17
CA LYS A 113 6.18 11.84 -14.06
C LYS A 113 6.13 13.29 -13.61
N THR A 114 6.22 13.55 -12.31
CA THR A 114 5.88 14.85 -11.71
C THR A 114 7.02 15.50 -10.94
N GLY A 115 8.03 14.71 -10.55
CA GLY A 115 9.05 15.12 -9.58
C GLY A 115 8.54 15.18 -8.14
N THR A 116 7.27 14.84 -7.86
CA THR A 116 6.75 14.77 -6.49
C THR A 116 7.44 13.64 -5.72
N PRO A 117 8.11 13.93 -4.59
CA PRO A 117 8.84 12.92 -3.84
C PRO A 117 7.97 11.73 -3.42
N PHE A 118 8.51 10.53 -3.60
CA PHE A 118 7.91 9.29 -3.13
C PHE A 118 8.69 8.71 -1.93
N ILE A 119 7.97 8.38 -0.85
CA ILE A 119 8.52 7.74 0.35
C ILE A 119 7.92 6.33 0.52
N PRO A 120 8.71 5.27 0.31
CA PRO A 120 8.28 3.91 0.59
C PRO A 120 8.25 3.63 2.11
N VAL A 121 7.28 2.85 2.57
CA VAL A 121 7.12 2.44 3.96
C VAL A 121 7.17 0.92 4.06
N TYR A 122 8.11 0.42 4.85
CA TYR A 122 8.28 -1.01 5.12
C TYR A 122 7.95 -1.30 6.57
N LEU A 123 6.86 -2.03 6.81
CA LEU A 123 6.37 -2.30 8.15
C LEU A 123 7.02 -3.53 8.80
N SER A 124 7.89 -4.24 8.07
CA SER A 124 8.68 -5.34 8.62
C SER A 124 10.07 -5.38 7.99
N ALA A 125 11.05 -5.84 8.74
CA ALA A 125 12.40 -6.10 8.23
C ALA A 125 12.35 -7.05 7.02
N CYS A 126 11.54 -8.10 7.08
CA CYS A 126 11.36 -9.03 5.96
C CYS A 126 10.84 -8.33 4.68
N ALA A 127 9.90 -7.38 4.79
CA ALA A 127 9.43 -6.62 3.64
C ALA A 127 10.53 -5.71 3.07
N LEU A 128 11.33 -5.10 3.95
CA LEU A 128 12.48 -4.29 3.55
C LEU A 128 13.55 -5.14 2.86
N GLU A 129 13.94 -6.27 3.46
CA GLU A 129 14.92 -7.22 2.91
C GLU A 129 14.46 -7.80 1.59
N ALA A 130 13.20 -8.22 1.47
CA ALA A 130 12.63 -8.67 0.22
C ALA A 130 12.72 -7.58 -0.84
N TYR A 131 12.38 -6.33 -0.49
CA TYR A 131 12.52 -5.21 -1.41
C TYR A 131 13.97 -4.93 -1.79
N MET A 132 14.91 -4.97 -0.85
CA MET A 132 16.34 -4.78 -1.10
C MET A 132 16.92 -5.93 -1.95
N GLY A 133 16.43 -7.16 -1.76
CA GLY A 133 16.79 -8.32 -2.56
C GLY A 133 16.17 -8.31 -3.96
N TYR A 134 14.98 -7.72 -4.12
CA TYR A 134 14.34 -7.45 -5.41
C TYR A 134 14.81 -6.14 -6.06
N ALA A 135 15.50 -5.27 -5.30
CA ALA A 135 15.99 -4.01 -5.80
C ALA A 135 16.94 -4.32 -6.95
N MET A 136 16.45 -4.09 -8.16
CA MET A 136 17.15 -4.28 -9.42
C MET A 136 18.42 -3.42 -9.55
N TYR A 137 18.86 -2.76 -8.47
CA TYR A 137 20.03 -1.88 -8.41
C TYR A 137 20.64 -1.86 -6.99
N PRO A 138 21.41 -2.90 -6.60
CA PRO A 138 22.11 -2.94 -5.31
C PRO A 138 23.12 -1.79 -5.11
N GLU A 139 23.44 -1.03 -6.16
CA GLU A 139 24.47 0.02 -6.14
C GLU A 139 23.93 1.45 -6.19
N ARG A 140 22.60 1.66 -6.26
CA ARG A 140 22.02 3.01 -6.21
C ARG A 140 21.45 3.31 -4.83
N HIS A 141 22.13 4.19 -4.11
CA HIS A 141 21.46 4.99 -3.08
C HIS A 141 20.28 5.73 -3.72
N PRO A 142 19.11 5.81 -3.04
CA PRO A 142 18.00 6.57 -3.58
C PRO A 142 18.42 8.03 -3.73
N ASP A 143 18.24 8.59 -4.94
CA ASP A 143 18.50 10.01 -5.23
C ASP A 143 17.50 10.93 -4.49
N THR A 144 16.48 10.36 -3.85
CA THR A 144 15.45 11.05 -3.08
C THR A 144 15.46 10.62 -1.59
N PRO A 145 15.03 11.49 -0.66
CA PRO A 145 14.94 11.14 0.76
C PRO A 145 14.02 9.94 0.98
N ALA A 146 14.60 8.81 1.39
CA ALA A 146 13.86 7.62 1.79
C ALA A 146 13.88 7.49 3.32
N ILE A 147 12.69 7.33 3.92
CA ILE A 147 12.54 7.00 5.33
C ILE A 147 12.17 5.52 5.39
N PHE A 148 12.97 4.72 6.09
CA PHE A 148 12.70 3.29 6.29
C PHE A 148 12.28 3.04 7.74
N PRO A 149 11.02 3.29 8.12
CA PRO A 149 10.58 3.06 9.49
C PRO A 149 10.42 1.55 9.74
N VAL A 150 11.46 0.89 10.24
CA VAL A 150 11.37 -0.49 10.74
C VAL A 150 10.96 -0.50 12.21
N SER A 151 10.02 -1.38 12.59
CA SER A 151 9.49 -1.46 13.95
C SER A 151 9.78 -2.84 14.56
N PRO A 152 10.62 -2.94 15.60
CA PRO A 152 10.85 -4.19 16.33
C PRO A 152 9.58 -4.79 16.95
N LEU A 153 8.56 -3.96 17.19
CA LEU A 153 7.26 -4.42 17.72
C LEU A 153 6.51 -5.32 16.74
N LEU A 154 6.79 -5.19 15.44
CA LEU A 154 6.21 -6.03 14.39
C LEU A 154 7.08 -7.27 14.07
N GLU A 155 8.32 -7.31 14.59
CA GLU A 155 9.26 -8.42 14.40
C GLU A 155 9.05 -9.55 15.43
N ASN A 156 8.54 -9.21 16.62
CA ASN A 156 8.36 -10.17 17.73
C ASN A 156 6.96 -10.81 17.81
N VAL A 157 6.11 -10.64 16.81
CA VAL A 157 4.87 -11.41 16.72
C VAL A 157 5.24 -12.78 16.17
N SER A 158 5.65 -13.69 17.06
CA SER A 158 5.74 -15.11 16.72
C SER A 158 4.36 -15.57 16.27
N SER A 159 4.18 -15.70 14.95
CA SER A 159 3.01 -16.37 14.40
C SER A 159 2.90 -17.72 15.10
N PRO A 160 1.78 -18.05 15.78
CA PRO A 160 1.61 -19.40 16.28
C PRO A 160 1.82 -20.36 15.11
N PRO A 161 2.52 -21.49 15.33
CA PRO A 161 2.77 -22.44 14.25
C PRO A 161 1.45 -22.81 13.58
N PRO A 162 1.43 -22.95 12.24
CA PRO A 162 0.21 -23.28 11.52
C PRO A 162 -0.41 -24.53 12.16
N GLN A 163 -1.62 -24.37 12.71
CA GLN A 163 -2.41 -25.52 13.14
C GLN A 163 -2.88 -26.20 11.85
N ASN A 164 -2.35 -27.39 11.59
CA ASN A 164 -2.83 -28.24 10.50
C ASN A 164 -4.31 -28.53 10.77
N PHE A 165 -5.20 -27.98 9.94
CA PHE A 165 -6.61 -28.38 9.83
C PHE A 165 -6.77 -29.39 8.70
#